data_AF-A0A971KHN9-F1
#
_entry.id   AF-A0A971KHN9-F1
#
_cell.length_a   1.000
_cell.length_b   1.000
_cell.length_c   1.000
_cell.angle_alpha   90.00
_cell.angle_beta   90.00
_cell.angle_gamma   90.00
#
_symmetry.space_group_name_H-M   'P 1'
#
loop_
_entity.id
_entity.type
_entity.pdbx_description
1 polymer ?
#
loop_
_entity_poly.entity_id
_entity_poly.type
_entity_poly.pdbx_seq_one_letter_code
_entity_poly.pdbx_strand_id
1 'polypeptide(L)'
;MALIIRNRFYTLLKDEMERMDKKPNYMTVPAALKELDKIEMVRQYDGVYRLDHAVTKTQKTILKAFGLDSDTVHTTAVTISETLGGKAGTAQSGGGKHGKNQDNGLY
;
A
#
# COMPACT_ATOMS: atom_id res chain seq x y z
N MET A 1 10.32 -3.01 23.81
CA MET A 1 9.56 -3.36 22.58
C MET A 1 9.83 -2.44 21.39
N ALA A 2 10.03 -1.13 21.59
CA ALA A 2 10.29 -0.19 20.48
C ALA A 2 11.58 -0.47 19.66
N LEU A 3 12.65 -0.98 20.29
CA LEU A 3 13.92 -1.26 19.59
C LEU A 3 13.81 -2.37 18.54
N ILE A 4 13.06 -3.44 18.84
CA ILE A 4 12.91 -4.59 17.94
C ILE A 4 12.14 -4.17 16.69
N ILE A 5 11.03 -3.43 16.86
CA ILE A 5 10.20 -2.95 15.77
C ILE A 5 11.00 -1.98 14.89
N ARG A 6 11.70 -1.01 15.50
CA ARG A 6 12.54 -0.04 14.79
C ARG A 6 13.68 -0.71 14.02
N ASN A 7 14.34 -1.71 14.60
CA ASN A 7 15.41 -2.46 13.94
C ASN A 7 14.90 -3.28 12.75
N ARG A 8 13.77 -3.96 12.90
CA ARG A 8 13.15 -4.71 11.79
C ARG A 8 12.71 -3.77 10.68
N PHE A 9 12.09 -2.64 11.02
CA PHE A 9 11.67 -1.62 10.06
C PHE A 9 12.88 -1.04 9.31
N TYR A 10 13.96 -0.71 10.02
CA TYR A 10 15.22 -0.27 9.42
C TYR A 10 15.76 -1.32 8.44
N THR A 11 15.84 -2.58 8.85
CA THR A 11 16.41 -3.67 8.02
C THR A 11 15.62 -3.83 6.72
N LEU A 12 14.29 -3.88 6.78
CA LEU A 12 13.44 -4.03 5.60
C LEU A 12 13.60 -2.84 4.63
N LEU A 13 13.59 -1.61 5.14
CA LEU A 13 13.83 -0.43 4.31
C LEU A 13 15.24 -0.41 3.71
N LYS A 14 16.23 -0.85 4.49
CA LYS A 14 17.63 -0.88 4.07
C LYS A 14 17.85 -1.90 2.96
N ASP A 15 17.28 -3.09 3.10
CA ASP A 15 17.32 -4.16 2.10
C ASP A 15 16.67 -3.72 0.78
N GLU A 16 15.49 -3.08 0.84
CA GLU A 16 14.84 -2.59 -0.36
C GLU A 16 15.61 -1.41 -0.98
N MET A 17 16.17 -0.51 -0.16
CA MET A 17 17.03 0.58 -0.65
C MET A 17 18.30 0.06 -1.34
N GLU A 18 18.86 -1.07 -0.90
CA GLU A 18 20.02 -1.70 -1.55
C GLU A 18 19.69 -2.36 -2.89
N ARG A 19 18.43 -2.75 -3.10
CA ARG A 19 17.93 -3.25 -4.40
C ARG A 19 17.61 -2.13 -5.39
N MET A 20 17.60 -0.87 -4.94
CA MET A 20 17.34 0.29 -5.78
C MET A 20 18.65 0.89 -6.29
N ASP A 21 18.66 1.37 -7.54
CA ASP A 21 19.82 2.07 -8.12
C ASP A 21 20.12 3.40 -7.42
N LYS A 22 19.10 3.99 -6.78
CA LYS A 22 19.17 5.29 -6.11
C LYS A 22 18.84 5.10 -4.64
N LYS A 23 19.45 5.94 -3.79
CA LYS A 23 19.18 6.02 -2.36
C LYS A 23 18.27 7.22 -2.06
N PRO A 24 16.94 7.06 -2.21
CA PRO A 24 16.02 8.13 -1.90
C PRO A 24 16.04 8.50 -0.41
N ASN A 25 15.81 9.78 -0.11
CA ASN A 25 15.78 10.31 1.26
C ASN A 25 14.60 9.79 2.12
N TYR A 26 13.57 9.23 1.48
CA TYR A 26 12.38 8.68 2.15
C TYR A 26 12.53 7.24 2.65
N MET A 27 13.63 6.54 2.36
CA MET A 27 13.89 5.16 2.83
C MET A 27 14.60 5.10 4.20
N THR A 28 14.58 6.21 4.95
CA THR A 28 14.97 6.22 6.36
C THR A 28 13.74 5.96 7.23
N VAL A 29 13.92 5.30 8.38
CA VAL A 29 12.80 5.02 9.31
C VAL A 29 11.90 6.24 9.58
N PRO A 30 12.42 7.41 9.99
CA PRO A 30 11.56 8.55 10.29
C PRO A 30 10.85 9.12 9.04
N ALA A 31 11.50 9.12 7.87
CA ALA A 31 10.89 9.66 6.66
C ALA A 31 9.83 8.71 6.10
N ALA A 32 10.10 7.40 6.11
CA ALA A 32 9.14 6.39 5.68
C ALA A 32 7.87 6.41 6.53
N LEU A 33 8.02 6.54 7.87
CA LEU A 33 6.86 6.69 8.76
C LEU A 33 6.02 7.93 8.40
N LYS A 34 6.66 9.09 8.19
CA LYS A 34 5.96 10.31 7.75
C LYS A 34 5.21 10.15 6.42
N GLU A 35 5.73 9.34 5.49
CA GLU A 35 5.04 9.07 4.23
C GLU A 35 3.87 8.08 4.40
N LEU A 36 4.04 7.06 5.25
CA LEU A 36 2.99 6.09 5.55
C LEU A 36 1.85 6.69 6.37
N ASP A 37 2.13 7.63 7.29
CA ASP A 37 1.13 8.34 8.10
C ASP A 37 0.12 9.11 7.22
N LYS A 38 0.52 9.51 6.01
CA LYS A 38 -0.38 10.19 5.04
C LYS A 38 -1.38 9.23 4.37
N ILE A 39 -1.26 7.92 4.56
CA ILE A 39 -2.24 6.95 4.06
C ILE A 39 -3.41 6.93 5.05
N GLU A 40 -4.36 7.82 4.82
CA GLU A 40 -5.50 8.02 5.70
C GLU A 40 -6.81 7.54 5.06
N MET A 41 -7.75 7.12 5.90
CA MET A 41 -9.11 6.77 5.49
C MET A 41 -10.11 7.77 6.09
N VAL A 42 -11.04 8.25 5.27
CA VAL A 42 -12.09 9.19 5.65
C VAL A 42 -13.46 8.55 5.47
N ARG A 43 -14.39 8.87 6.37
CA ARG A 43 -15.78 8.45 6.26
C ARG A 43 -16.54 9.42 5.35
N GLN A 44 -17.09 8.92 4.26
CA GLN A 44 -17.86 9.72 3.31
C GLN A 44 -19.35 9.82 3.74
N TYR A 45 -20.13 10.65 3.02
CA TYR A 45 -21.54 10.92 3.34
C TYR A 45 -22.45 9.70 3.26
N ASP A 46 -22.06 8.68 2.48
CA ASP A 46 -22.72 7.38 2.40
C ASP A 46 -22.41 6.47 3.61
N GLY A 47 -21.59 6.96 4.54
CA GLY A 47 -21.21 6.27 5.76
C GLY A 47 -20.08 5.26 5.58
N VAL A 48 -19.53 5.12 4.37
CA VAL A 48 -18.47 4.19 4.01
C VAL A 48 -17.11 4.86 4.17
N TYR A 49 -16.14 4.13 4.74
CA TYR A 49 -14.77 4.59 4.85
C TYR A 49 -13.99 4.29 3.56
N ARG A 50 -13.26 5.28 3.04
CA ARG A 50 -12.42 5.15 1.84
C ARG A 50 -11.09 5.84 2.06
N LEU A 51 -10.06 5.44 1.31
CA LEU A 51 -8.79 6.17 1.29
C LEU A 51 -9.05 7.62 0.85
N ASP A 52 -8.53 8.59 1.60
CA ASP A 52 -8.66 10.01 1.28
C ASP A 52 -7.92 10.36 -0.01
N HIS A 53 -6.76 9.74 -0.19
CA HIS A 53 -5.90 9.91 -1.35
C HIS A 53 -5.44 8.57 -1.92
N ALA A 54 -5.11 8.58 -3.22
CA ALA A 54 -4.46 7.44 -3.85
C ALA A 54 -3.05 7.23 -3.28
N VAL A 55 -2.64 5.97 -3.12
CA VAL A 55 -1.29 5.62 -2.68
C VAL A 55 -0.26 6.12 -3.69
N THR A 56 0.60 7.04 -3.25
CA THR A 56 1.62 7.70 -4.08
C THR A 56 2.76 6.75 -4.45
N LYS A 57 3.56 7.09 -5.47
CA LYS A 57 4.74 6.29 -5.87
C LYS A 57 5.71 6.07 -4.71
N THR A 58 5.97 7.11 -3.92
CA THR A 58 6.85 7.05 -2.74
C THR A 58 6.33 6.04 -1.72
N GLN A 59 5.04 6.12 -1.39
CA GLN A 59 4.40 5.18 -0.46
C GLN A 59 4.43 3.74 -1.01
N LYS A 60 4.17 3.53 -2.31
CA LYS A 60 4.26 2.20 -2.94
C LYS A 60 5.67 1.59 -2.80
N THR A 61 6.72 2.39 -3.01
CA THR A 61 8.11 1.93 -2.81
C THR A 61 8.37 1.52 -1.36
N ILE A 62 7.87 2.30 -0.40
CA ILE A 62 8.03 1.99 1.03
C ILE A 62 7.26 0.71 1.38
N LEU A 63 6.02 0.57 0.92
CA LEU A 63 5.17 -0.62 1.13
C LEU A 63 5.82 -1.89 0.55
N LYS A 64 6.48 -1.77 -0.61
CA LYS A 64 7.20 -2.88 -1.25
C LYS A 64 8.30 -3.45 -0.36
N ALA A 65 8.97 -2.62 0.43
CA ALA A 65 9.97 -3.08 1.41
C ALA A 65 9.37 -4.03 2.47
N PHE A 66 8.08 -3.93 2.73
CA PHE A 66 7.32 -4.79 3.64
C PHE A 66 6.61 -5.95 2.94
N GLY A 67 6.83 -6.13 1.63
CA GLY A 67 6.13 -7.13 0.82
C GLY A 67 4.67 -6.78 0.55
N LEU A 68 4.31 -5.50 0.61
CA LEU A 68 2.96 -4.99 0.37
C LEU A 68 2.93 -4.19 -0.94
N ASP A 69 1.76 -4.14 -1.57
CA ASP A 69 1.49 -3.32 -2.74
C ASP A 69 0.23 -2.46 -2.55
N SER A 70 -0.10 -1.62 -3.55
CA SER A 70 -1.28 -0.77 -3.47
C SER A 70 -2.59 -1.54 -3.40
N ASP A 71 -2.62 -2.74 -3.95
CA ASP A 71 -3.83 -3.56 -4.04
C ASP A 71 -4.14 -4.19 -2.68
N THR A 72 -3.09 -4.58 -1.95
CA THR A 72 -3.17 -5.02 -0.56
C THR A 72 -3.69 -3.91 0.33
N VAL A 73 -3.20 -2.66 0.15
CA VAL A 73 -3.70 -1.49 0.90
C VAL A 73 -5.18 -1.24 0.60
N HIS A 74 -5.58 -1.27 -0.67
CA HIS A 74 -6.98 -1.07 -1.06
C HIS A 74 -7.89 -2.16 -0.48
N THR A 75 -7.49 -3.43 -0.60
CA THR A 75 -8.26 -4.56 -0.07
C THR A 75 -8.41 -4.45 1.45
N THR A 76 -7.34 -4.11 2.15
CA THR A 76 -7.37 -3.91 3.61
C THR A 76 -8.30 -2.75 3.98
N ALA A 77 -8.26 -1.65 3.23
CA ALA A 77 -9.13 -0.50 3.45
C ALA A 77 -10.62 -0.87 3.26
N VAL A 78 -10.96 -1.70 2.26
CA VAL A 78 -12.31 -2.23 2.08
C VAL A 78 -12.74 -3.07 3.28
N THR A 79 -11.90 -4.04 3.71
CA THR A 79 -12.19 -4.88 4.88
C THR A 79 -12.41 -4.06 6.15
N ILE A 80 -11.59 -3.02 6.38
CA ILE A 80 -11.75 -2.09 7.51
C ILE A 80 -13.08 -1.34 7.39
N SER A 81 -13.41 -0.85 6.20
CA SER A 81 -14.65 -0.13 5.94
C SER A 81 -15.89 -0.98 6.21
N GLU A 82 -15.88 -2.25 5.80
CA GLU A 82 -16.95 -3.22 6.07
C GLU A 82 -17.09 -3.49 7.58
N THR A 83 -15.95 -3.63 8.27
CA THR A 83 -15.91 -3.88 9.72
C THR A 83 -16.45 -2.69 10.52
N LEU A 84 -16.13 -1.45 10.10
CA LEU A 84 -16.55 -0.23 10.78
C LEU A 84 -17.94 0.27 10.36
N GLY A 85 -18.36 -0.01 9.12
CA GLY A 85 -19.58 0.51 8.49
C GLY A 85 -20.88 -0.19 8.93
N GLY A 86 -20.81 -1.33 9.61
CA GLY A 86 -21.95 -1.96 10.27
C GLY A 86 -23.10 -2.44 9.37
N LYS A 87 -22.96 -2.45 8.03
CA LYS A 87 -23.91 -3.07 7.10
C LYS A 87 -23.19 -3.67 5.89
N ALA A 88 -23.44 -4.96 5.67
CA ALA A 88 -23.22 -5.62 4.39
C ALA A 88 -23.96 -4.83 3.30
N GLY A 89 -23.23 -4.09 2.47
CA GLY A 89 -23.80 -3.11 1.55
C GLY A 89 -22.95 -2.95 0.30
N THR A 90 -23.19 -3.85 -0.64
CA THR A 90 -22.79 -3.84 -2.06
C THR A 90 -21.30 -3.81 -2.37
N ALA A 91 -20.78 -4.99 -2.72
CA ALA A 91 -19.53 -5.17 -3.44
C ALA A 91 -19.48 -4.25 -4.68
N GLN A 92 -18.58 -3.27 -4.66
CA GLN A 92 -18.18 -2.57 -5.87
C GLN A 92 -16.97 -3.30 -6.45
N SER A 93 -17.27 -4.21 -7.39
CA SER A 93 -16.30 -4.86 -8.27
C SER A 93 -15.52 -3.81 -9.07
N GLY A 94 -14.33 -3.44 -8.59
CA GLY A 94 -13.34 -2.68 -9.36
C GLY A 94 -12.44 -3.65 -10.12
N GLY A 95 -12.61 -3.69 -11.45
CA GLY A 95 -12.12 -4.77 -12.31
C GLY A 95 -10.59 -4.87 -12.45
N GLY A 96 -10.08 -6.07 -12.23
CA GLY A 96 -8.80 -6.49 -12.79
C GLY A 96 -8.93 -6.70 -14.29
N LYS A 97 -8.44 -5.76 -15.09
CA LYS A 97 -8.02 -6.05 -16.47
C LYS A 97 -6.50 -6.25 -16.47
N HIS A 98 -6.07 -7.51 -16.39
CA HIS A 98 -4.76 -7.92 -16.87
C HIS A 98 -4.96 -8.95 -17.98
N GLY A 99 -5.28 -8.45 -19.17
CA GLY A 99 -5.20 -9.23 -20.39
C GLY A 99 -3.74 -9.45 -20.72
N LYS A 100 -3.21 -10.64 -20.41
CA LYS A 100 -1.97 -11.13 -21.01
C LYS A 100 -2.27 -11.38 -22.48
N ASN A 101 -1.82 -10.47 -23.35
CA ASN A 101 -1.78 -10.77 -24.77
C ASN A 101 -0.72 -11.85 -25.01
N GLN A 102 -1.18 -12.88 -25.70
CA GLN A 102 -0.49 -14.10 -26.02
C GLN A 102 0.72 -13.79 -26.91
N ASP A 103 1.84 -14.38 -26.49
CA ASP A 103 3.00 -14.65 -27.32
C ASP A 103 2.53 -15.49 -28.51
N ASN A 104 2.62 -14.94 -29.72
CA ASN A 104 2.28 -15.66 -30.94
C ASN A 104 3.48 -15.62 -31.89
N GLY A 105 4.32 -16.65 -31.75
CA GLY A 105 4.81 -17.43 -32.89
C GLY A 105 5.96 -16.84 -33.70
N LEU A 106 7.12 -17.48 -33.56
CA LEU A 106 8.16 -17.61 -34.57
C LEU A 106 7.55 -18.01 -35.93
N TYR A 107 7.74 -17.17 -36.96
CA TYR A 107 8.24 -17.48 -38.31
C TYR A 107 8.47 -16.14 -39.05
#